data_AF-A0A7S7Z8P9-F1
#
_entry.id   AF-A0A7S7Z8P9-F1
#
_cell.length_a   1.000
_cell.length_b   1.000
_cell.length_c   1.000
_cell.angle_alpha   90.00
_cell.angle_beta   90.00
_cell.angle_gamma   90.00
#
_symmetry.space_group_name_H-M   'P 1'
#
loop_
_entity.id
_entity.type
_entity.pdbx_description
1 polymer ?
#
loop_
_entity_poly.entity_id
_entity_poly.type
_entity_poly.pdbx_seq_one_letter_code
_entity_poly.pdbx_strand_id
1 'polypeptide(L)'
;MAAYRTSPGFFETPHAAVYALMTVTVLASGFCFIQAGGASAPAELLFRDGAMYTAALARHEYWRLFAYGFLHVNFIHLATNMLCLVLWGGHLERRVGPTYFVIIYLCAMVFGAIVGNATHTTPYLTVGASGATSGILGALLCLWILGKLDVRFDFFAINIGLNIALAISNSRIDWGVHLGGFAAGLIGCALLDLIEKFNAYVLRCRFPEAVKLNLALLTGVAALGLWGLRVQPPAAGMPGWILATGFVVACCAVIKLVDLALSIRKGLAVVIIALASVNAACVTLGGWTLATTSVCVARRPGGPGPLENLLNAFCDNPLLVTTLVAVGAVAVTLLLCSKEIYRGIEDVGFVGSSLRAERNRRHGL
;
A
#
# COMPACT_ATOMS: atom_id res chain seq x y z
N MET A 1 -8.76 -31.68 -24.94
CA MET A 1 -7.41 -31.67 -24.34
C MET A 1 -6.80 -30.29 -24.60
N ALA A 2 -6.86 -29.38 -23.62
CA ALA A 2 -6.31 -28.04 -23.76
C ALA A 2 -4.93 -27.98 -23.09
N ALA A 3 -3.96 -27.48 -23.84
CA ALA A 3 -2.54 -27.55 -23.56
C ALA A 3 -2.14 -26.85 -22.26
N TYR A 4 -1.29 -27.57 -21.51
CA TYR A 4 -0.28 -27.13 -20.57
C TYR A 4 -0.22 -25.61 -20.35
N ARG A 5 -0.81 -25.13 -19.24
CA ARG A 5 -0.39 -23.86 -18.64
C ARG A 5 1.09 -24.03 -18.33
N THR A 6 1.95 -23.30 -19.02
CA THR A 6 3.32 -23.10 -18.57
C THR A 6 3.22 -22.62 -17.13
N SER A 7 3.66 -23.47 -16.21
CA SER A 7 3.79 -23.15 -14.81
C SER A 7 4.58 -21.85 -14.75
N PRO A 8 4.01 -20.73 -14.27
CA PRO A 8 4.80 -19.52 -14.11
C PRO A 8 5.97 -19.90 -13.20
N GLY A 9 7.18 -19.71 -13.72
CA GLY A 9 8.39 -19.98 -12.95
C GLY A 9 8.32 -19.24 -11.62
N PHE A 10 9.05 -19.72 -10.60
CA PHE A 10 9.09 -19.10 -9.27
C PHE A 10 9.36 -17.58 -9.29
N PHE A 11 9.88 -17.06 -10.41
CA PHE A 11 10.31 -15.68 -10.63
C PHE A 11 9.47 -14.84 -11.63
N GLU A 12 8.34 -15.30 -12.20
CA GLU A 12 7.55 -14.47 -13.15
C GLU A 12 6.42 -13.63 -12.48
N THR A 13 6.80 -12.40 -12.11
CA THR A 13 6.13 -11.09 -11.82
C THR A 13 4.71 -10.92 -11.23
N PRO A 14 4.47 -9.90 -10.36
CA PRO A 14 5.43 -9.15 -9.54
C PRO A 14 5.27 -9.51 -8.06
N HIS A 15 6.38 -9.92 -7.44
CA HIS A 15 6.57 -9.85 -6.00
C HIS A 15 6.87 -8.41 -5.57
N ALA A 16 6.18 -7.42 -6.16
CA ALA A 16 6.55 -6.02 -5.99
C ALA A 16 6.37 -5.60 -4.54
N ALA A 17 5.31 -6.05 -3.87
CA ALA A 17 5.11 -5.74 -2.46
C ALA A 17 6.11 -6.50 -1.56
N VAL A 18 6.36 -7.78 -1.83
CA VAL A 18 7.39 -8.56 -1.13
C VAL A 18 8.77 -7.92 -1.28
N TYR A 19 9.17 -7.55 -2.49
CA TYR A 19 10.47 -6.91 -2.74
C TYR A 19 10.54 -5.50 -2.18
N ALA A 20 9.45 -4.72 -2.22
CA ALA A 20 9.41 -3.41 -1.59
C ALA A 20 9.60 -3.52 -0.08
N LEU A 21 8.85 -4.40 0.59
CA LEU A 21 8.99 -4.63 2.04
C LEU A 21 10.38 -5.19 2.39
N MET A 22 10.90 -6.12 1.60
CA MET A 22 12.26 -6.65 1.76
C MET A 22 13.29 -5.52 1.63
N THR A 23 13.17 -4.68 0.61
CA THR A 23 14.09 -3.55 0.37
C THR A 23 14.05 -2.57 1.54
N VAL A 24 12.86 -2.14 1.97
CA VAL A 24 12.72 -1.22 3.12
C VAL A 24 13.30 -1.84 4.38
N THR A 25 13.05 -3.12 4.63
CA THR A 25 13.57 -3.84 5.82
C THR A 25 15.10 -3.94 5.79
N VAL A 26 15.68 -4.31 4.64
CA VAL A 26 17.13 -4.41 4.47
C VAL A 26 17.79 -3.05 4.63
N LEU A 27 17.22 -1.99 4.06
CA LEU A 27 17.75 -0.62 4.20
C LEU A 27 17.68 -0.15 5.66
N ALA A 28 16.54 -0.33 6.34
CA ALA A 28 16.38 0.09 7.74
C ALA A 28 17.33 -0.66 8.68
N SER A 29 17.36 -2.00 8.61
CA SER A 29 18.27 -2.81 9.43
C SER A 29 19.74 -2.59 9.06
N GLY A 30 20.05 -2.44 7.78
CA GLY A 30 21.40 -2.16 7.28
C GLY A 30 21.93 -0.81 7.79
N PHE A 31 21.08 0.21 7.87
CA PHE A 31 21.44 1.50 8.46
C PHE A 31 21.82 1.37 9.94
N CYS A 32 21.09 0.57 10.74
CA CYS A 32 21.46 0.30 12.13
C CYS A 32 22.78 -0.48 12.23
N PHE A 33 23.04 -1.43 11.35
CA PHE A 33 24.31 -2.18 11.32
C PHE A 33 25.50 -1.29 10.99
N ILE A 34 25.36 -0.39 10.00
CA ILE A 34 26.39 0.59 9.65
C ILE A 34 26.69 1.52 10.83
N GLN A 35 25.66 2.05 11.50
CA GLN A 35 25.84 2.88 12.70
C GLN A 35 26.53 2.13 13.84
N ALA A 36 26.27 0.83 13.99
CA ALA A 36 26.91 -0.02 14.99
C ALA A 36 28.34 -0.43 14.63
N GLY A 37 28.81 -0.14 13.42
CA GLY A 37 30.15 -0.52 12.94
C GLY A 37 30.32 -2.03 12.71
N GLY A 38 29.24 -2.78 12.51
CA GLY A 38 29.31 -4.25 12.40
C GLY A 38 28.04 -4.92 11.85
N ALA A 39 27.98 -6.25 11.89
CA ALA A 39 26.85 -7.05 11.39
C ALA A 39 25.73 -7.28 12.42
N SER A 40 25.74 -6.51 13.51
CA SER A 40 24.75 -6.55 14.59
C SER A 40 24.55 -5.15 15.17
N ALA A 41 23.34 -4.90 15.66
CA ALA A 41 22.97 -3.63 16.29
C ALA A 41 22.77 -3.84 17.81
N PRO A 42 23.36 -2.98 18.68
CA PRO A 42 23.15 -3.06 20.11
C PRO A 42 21.71 -2.69 20.49
N ALA A 43 21.23 -3.20 21.62
CA ALA A 43 19.86 -2.99 22.09
C ALA A 43 19.49 -1.50 22.23
N GLU A 44 20.43 -0.67 22.69
CA GLU A 44 20.23 0.78 22.83
C GLU A 44 19.92 1.46 21.49
N LEU A 45 20.65 1.09 20.43
CA LEU A 45 20.44 1.62 19.08
C LEU A 45 19.06 1.20 18.56
N LEU A 46 18.69 -0.08 18.73
CA LEU A 46 17.39 -0.60 18.31
C LEU A 46 16.25 0.07 19.08
N PHE A 47 16.41 0.27 20.39
CA PHE A 47 15.44 0.99 21.22
C PHE A 47 15.22 2.42 20.73
N ARG A 48 16.29 3.16 20.44
CA ARG A 48 16.21 4.51 19.89
C ARG A 48 15.53 4.53 18.52
N ASP A 49 15.87 3.58 17.65
CA ASP A 49 15.49 3.61 16.23
C ASP A 49 14.10 2.99 15.96
N GLY A 50 13.47 2.34 16.94
CA GLY A 50 12.04 1.97 16.83
C GLY A 50 11.63 0.60 17.32
N ALA A 51 12.48 -0.11 18.06
CA ALA A 51 12.11 -1.37 18.69
C ALA A 51 10.89 -1.22 19.60
N MET A 52 10.06 -2.26 19.65
CA MET A 52 8.89 -2.28 20.50
C MET A 52 9.31 -2.70 21.92
N TYR A 53 8.76 -2.03 22.94
CA TYR A 53 9.11 -2.24 24.35
C TYR A 53 7.89 -2.04 25.26
N THR A 54 8.00 -2.50 26.50
CA THR A 54 6.89 -2.63 27.46
C THR A 54 6.01 -1.39 27.65
N ALA A 55 6.59 -0.19 27.71
CA ALA A 55 5.83 1.04 27.98
C ALA A 55 5.45 1.81 26.70
N ALA A 56 5.78 1.31 25.50
CA ALA A 56 5.56 2.02 24.24
C ALA A 56 4.09 2.44 24.05
N LEU A 57 3.14 1.53 24.29
CA LEU A 57 1.71 1.82 24.11
C LEU A 57 1.18 2.80 25.15
N ALA A 58 1.61 2.66 26.41
CA ALA A 58 1.23 3.55 27.49
C ALA A 58 1.78 4.97 27.30
N ARG A 59 2.91 5.10 26.58
CA ARG A 59 3.54 6.38 26.22
C ARG A 59 3.09 6.92 24.85
N HIS A 60 2.06 6.31 24.24
CA HIS A 60 1.53 6.71 22.95
C HIS A 60 2.54 6.65 21.79
N GLU A 61 3.57 5.80 21.90
CA GLU A 61 4.60 5.60 20.87
C GLU A 61 4.14 4.58 19.81
N TYR A 62 2.92 4.77 19.28
CA TYR A 62 2.25 3.81 18.39
C TYR A 62 2.98 3.53 17.08
N TRP A 63 3.85 4.44 16.65
CA TRP A 63 4.71 4.26 15.47
C TRP A 63 5.63 3.04 15.62
N ARG A 64 5.96 2.63 16.86
CA ARG A 64 6.75 1.42 17.16
C ARG A 64 6.03 0.13 16.80
N LEU A 65 4.70 0.13 16.71
CA LEU A 65 3.91 -1.02 16.22
C LEU A 65 4.22 -1.37 14.75
N PHE A 66 4.79 -0.42 14.00
CA PHE A 66 5.25 -0.64 12.63
C PHE A 66 6.77 -0.71 12.56
N ALA A 67 7.47 0.23 13.20
CA ALA A 67 8.92 0.37 13.06
C ALA A 67 9.69 -0.88 13.50
N TYR A 68 9.25 -1.57 14.57
CA TYR A 68 9.95 -2.74 15.10
C TYR A 68 10.14 -3.85 14.07
N GLY A 69 9.19 -4.01 13.14
CA GLY A 69 9.22 -5.05 12.11
C GLY A 69 10.32 -4.86 11.06
N PHE A 70 10.86 -3.66 10.93
CA PHE A 70 11.90 -3.31 9.95
C PHE A 70 13.32 -3.34 10.54
N LEU A 71 13.45 -3.55 11.85
CA LEU A 71 14.72 -3.59 12.58
C LEU A 71 15.11 -5.04 12.90
N HIS A 72 16.40 -5.35 12.92
CA HIS A 72 16.90 -6.69 13.25
C HIS A 72 18.17 -6.60 14.10
N VAL A 73 18.34 -7.56 15.01
CA VAL A 73 19.49 -7.60 15.94
C VAL A 73 20.80 -7.91 15.23
N ASN A 74 20.78 -8.78 14.22
CA ASN A 74 21.96 -9.21 13.48
C ASN A 74 21.62 -9.66 12.06
N PHE A 75 22.66 -9.81 11.24
CA PHE A 75 22.55 -10.19 9.84
C PHE A 75 21.82 -11.53 9.64
N ILE A 76 22.08 -12.55 10.47
CA ILE A 76 21.43 -13.86 10.35
C ILE A 76 19.93 -13.73 10.62
N HIS A 77 19.54 -12.96 11.64
CA HIS A 77 18.15 -12.71 11.97
C HIS A 77 17.43 -12.00 10.80
N LEU A 78 18.07 -11.00 10.18
CA LEU A 78 17.55 -10.34 8.98
C LEU A 78 17.42 -11.32 7.80
N ALA A 79 18.48 -12.06 7.49
CA ALA A 79 18.53 -12.97 6.34
C ALA A 79 17.44 -14.04 6.41
N THR A 80 17.25 -14.66 7.58
CA THR A 80 16.20 -15.68 7.77
C THR A 80 14.80 -15.09 7.62
N ASN A 81 14.55 -13.88 8.12
CA ASN A 81 13.25 -13.22 7.94
C ASN A 81 12.98 -12.88 6.48
N MET A 82 13.98 -12.39 5.75
CA MET A 82 13.83 -12.06 4.32
C MET A 82 13.61 -13.34 3.49
N LEU A 83 14.28 -14.45 3.85
CA LEU A 83 14.01 -15.75 3.24
C LEU A 83 12.55 -16.19 3.45
N CYS A 84 12.04 -16.12 4.69
CA CYS A 84 10.64 -16.41 5.00
C CYS A 84 9.68 -15.49 4.23
N LEU A 85 9.99 -14.19 4.15
CA LEU A 85 9.18 -13.22 3.42
C LEU A 85 9.13 -13.55 1.91
N VAL A 86 10.24 -13.93 1.30
CA VAL A 86 10.27 -14.31 -0.13
C VAL A 86 9.53 -15.62 -0.37
N LEU A 87 9.81 -16.66 0.43
CA LEU A 87 9.23 -17.99 0.24
C LEU A 87 7.72 -18.00 0.49
N TRP A 88 7.28 -17.47 1.63
CA TRP A 88 5.87 -17.51 2.02
C TRP A 88 5.12 -16.29 1.49
N GLY A 89 5.70 -15.11 1.58
CA GLY A 89 5.06 -13.87 1.13
C GLY A 89 4.86 -13.85 -0.37
N GLY A 90 5.82 -14.37 -1.14
CA GLY A 90 5.62 -14.54 -2.57
C GLY A 90 4.45 -15.47 -2.89
N HIS A 91 4.29 -16.56 -2.12
CA HIS A 91 3.17 -17.46 -2.31
C HIS A 91 1.82 -16.78 -2.04
N LEU A 92 1.73 -16.00 -0.96
CA LEU A 92 0.51 -15.27 -0.59
C LEU A 92 0.21 -14.14 -1.58
N GLU A 93 1.19 -13.29 -1.92
CA GLU A 93 1.02 -12.16 -2.85
C GLU A 93 0.47 -12.62 -4.21
N ARG A 94 0.90 -13.78 -4.72
CA ARG A 94 0.35 -14.34 -5.97
C ARG A 94 -1.12 -14.75 -5.87
N ARG A 95 -1.62 -15.04 -4.67
CA ARG A 95 -3.01 -15.47 -4.45
C ARG A 95 -3.95 -14.31 -4.15
N VAL A 96 -3.49 -13.33 -3.38
CA VAL A 96 -4.33 -12.20 -2.93
C VAL A 96 -3.99 -10.89 -3.62
N GLY A 97 -2.91 -10.82 -4.41
CA GLY A 97 -2.41 -9.59 -4.99
C GLY A 97 -1.66 -8.69 -4.00
N PRO A 98 -0.95 -7.65 -4.50
CA PRO A 98 -0.04 -6.85 -3.70
C PRO A 98 -0.74 -6.03 -2.60
N THR A 99 -1.91 -5.46 -2.89
CA THR A 99 -2.63 -4.60 -1.93
C THR A 99 -3.07 -5.38 -0.69
N TYR A 100 -3.78 -6.51 -0.88
CA TYR A 100 -4.23 -7.34 0.25
C TYR A 100 -3.06 -7.99 0.96
N PHE A 101 -1.99 -8.33 0.25
CA PHE A 101 -0.77 -8.81 0.87
C PHE A 101 -0.17 -7.78 1.84
N VAL A 102 -0.01 -6.52 1.43
CA VAL A 102 0.50 -5.46 2.31
C VAL A 102 -0.41 -5.24 3.52
N ILE A 103 -1.73 -5.22 3.31
CA ILE A 103 -2.70 -5.08 4.42
C ILE A 103 -2.53 -6.22 5.42
N ILE A 104 -2.52 -7.47 4.96
CA ILE A 104 -2.35 -8.65 5.82
C ILE A 104 -1.01 -8.57 6.56
N TYR A 105 0.07 -8.23 5.87
CA TYR A 105 1.41 -8.14 6.44
C TYR A 105 1.49 -7.07 7.55
N LEU A 106 1.01 -5.86 7.30
CA LEU A 106 1.04 -4.77 8.27
C LEU A 106 0.08 -5.01 9.44
N CYS A 107 -1.11 -5.56 9.19
CA CYS A 107 -2.02 -5.96 10.27
C CYS A 107 -1.37 -7.03 11.16
N ALA A 108 -0.78 -8.07 10.57
CA ALA A 108 -0.08 -9.10 11.33
C ALA A 108 1.09 -8.54 12.16
N MET A 109 1.84 -7.59 11.61
CA MET A 109 2.89 -6.86 12.34
C MET A 109 2.31 -6.14 13.57
N VAL A 110 1.28 -5.31 13.37
CA VAL A 110 0.67 -4.51 14.45
C VAL A 110 0.06 -5.39 15.54
N PHE A 111 -0.78 -6.35 15.16
CA PHE A 111 -1.44 -7.23 16.11
C PHE A 111 -0.45 -8.20 16.79
N GLY A 112 0.60 -8.61 16.08
CA GLY A 112 1.74 -9.32 16.68
C GLY A 112 2.35 -8.52 17.81
N ALA A 113 2.74 -7.27 17.56
CA ALA A 113 3.31 -6.40 18.60
C ALA A 113 2.35 -6.16 19.78
N ILE A 114 1.05 -6.01 19.54
CA ILE A 114 0.04 -5.83 20.59
C ILE A 114 -0.06 -7.09 21.47
N VAL A 115 -0.18 -8.27 20.86
CA VAL A 115 -0.25 -9.54 21.62
C VAL A 115 1.05 -9.79 22.35
N GLY A 116 2.21 -9.59 21.71
CA GLY A 116 3.52 -9.65 22.35
C GLY A 116 3.58 -8.78 23.60
N ASN A 117 3.24 -7.50 23.47
CA ASN A 117 3.21 -6.56 24.59
C ASN A 117 2.29 -7.00 25.74
N ALA A 118 1.15 -7.61 25.41
CA ALA A 118 0.20 -8.12 26.40
C ALA A 118 0.67 -9.42 27.09
N THR A 119 1.53 -10.21 26.44
CA THR A 119 2.02 -11.49 26.96
C THR A 119 3.28 -11.38 27.83
N HIS A 120 4.07 -10.32 27.68
CA HIS A 120 5.28 -10.12 28.48
C HIS A 120 4.93 -9.63 29.90
N THR A 121 5.50 -10.29 30.92
CA THR A 121 5.33 -9.93 32.33
C THR A 121 6.52 -9.13 32.89
N THR A 122 7.62 -9.04 32.13
CA THR A 122 8.84 -8.31 32.49
C THR A 122 9.21 -7.30 31.40
N PRO A 123 10.12 -6.33 31.69
CA PRO A 123 10.63 -5.45 30.66
C PRO A 123 11.21 -6.21 29.47
N TYR A 124 10.74 -5.87 28.26
CA TYR A 124 11.15 -6.54 27.03
C TYR A 124 11.52 -5.52 25.94
N LEU A 125 12.27 -6.00 24.95
CA LEU A 125 12.61 -5.28 23.73
C LEU A 125 12.50 -6.26 22.56
N THR A 126 11.68 -5.95 21.55
CA THR A 126 11.45 -6.84 20.40
C THR A 126 11.61 -6.10 19.08
N VAL A 127 12.17 -6.79 18.11
CA VAL A 127 12.40 -6.35 16.73
C VAL A 127 12.28 -7.54 15.78
N GLY A 128 11.97 -7.27 14.52
CA GLY A 128 12.02 -8.25 13.45
C GLY A 128 10.68 -8.46 12.75
N ALA A 129 10.76 -8.83 11.48
CA ALA A 129 9.61 -9.03 10.61
C ALA A 129 8.81 -10.32 10.92
N SER A 130 9.21 -11.10 11.93
CA SER A 130 8.76 -12.47 12.14
C SER A 130 7.29 -12.59 12.56
N GLY A 131 6.75 -11.59 13.26
CA GLY A 131 5.30 -11.50 13.52
C GLY A 131 4.50 -11.35 12.23
N ALA A 132 4.97 -10.50 11.32
CA ALA A 132 4.33 -10.29 10.03
C ALA A 132 4.42 -11.54 9.13
N THR A 133 5.58 -12.21 9.09
CA THR A 133 5.73 -13.47 8.33
C THR A 133 4.95 -14.63 8.93
N SER A 134 4.78 -14.66 10.26
CA SER A 134 3.84 -15.58 10.92
C SER A 134 2.39 -15.33 10.48
N GLY A 135 2.00 -14.06 10.30
CA GLY A 135 0.71 -13.72 9.71
C GLY A 135 0.53 -14.15 8.26
N ILE A 136 1.60 -14.12 7.46
CA ILE A 136 1.56 -14.69 6.10
C ILE A 136 1.20 -16.19 6.17
N LEU A 137 1.81 -16.96 7.08
CA LEU A 137 1.46 -18.37 7.28
C LEU A 137 0.00 -18.55 7.73
N GLY A 138 -0.49 -17.69 8.63
CA GLY A 138 -1.89 -17.70 9.05
C GLY A 138 -2.85 -17.43 7.89
N ALA A 139 -2.54 -16.46 7.03
CA ALA A 139 -3.34 -16.15 5.85
C ALA A 139 -3.29 -17.29 4.80
N LEU A 140 -2.14 -17.92 4.59
CA LEU A 140 -2.02 -19.10 3.72
C LEU A 140 -2.87 -20.26 4.25
N LEU A 141 -2.88 -20.49 5.57
CA LEU A 141 -3.74 -21.51 6.18
C LEU A 141 -5.22 -21.17 5.98
N CYS A 142 -5.61 -19.90 6.13
CA CYS A 142 -6.97 -19.46 5.84
C CYS A 142 -7.38 -19.80 4.40
N LEU A 143 -6.55 -19.45 3.41
CA LEU A 143 -6.82 -19.77 2.00
C LEU A 143 -6.91 -21.28 1.75
N TRP A 144 -6.10 -22.09 2.45
CA TRP A 144 -6.17 -23.54 2.39
C TRP A 144 -7.48 -24.09 2.95
N ILE A 145 -7.89 -23.64 4.15
CA ILE A 145 -9.19 -24.02 4.76
C ILE A 145 -10.36 -23.64 3.85
N LEU A 146 -10.28 -22.50 3.16
CA LEU A 146 -11.29 -22.02 2.22
C LEU A 146 -11.26 -22.75 0.86
N GLY A 147 -10.35 -23.71 0.64
CA GLY A 147 -10.19 -24.43 -0.63
C GLY A 147 -9.64 -23.57 -1.77
N LYS A 148 -9.03 -22.42 -1.46
CA LYS A 148 -8.43 -21.46 -2.42
C LYS A 148 -6.93 -21.68 -2.63
N LEU A 149 -6.34 -22.62 -1.90
CA LEU A 149 -4.92 -22.95 -1.95
C LEU A 149 -4.71 -24.46 -2.08
N ASP A 150 -4.16 -24.89 -3.21
CA ASP A 150 -3.81 -26.29 -3.45
C ASP A 150 -2.35 -26.53 -3.04
N VAL A 151 -2.17 -26.78 -1.74
CA VAL A 151 -0.89 -27.10 -1.10
C VAL A 151 -1.12 -28.27 -0.15
N ARG A 152 -0.16 -29.20 -0.11
CA ARG A 152 -0.23 -30.37 0.78
C ARG A 152 -0.22 -29.95 2.24
N PHE A 153 -0.96 -30.68 3.09
CA PHE A 153 -1.00 -30.43 4.53
C PHE A 153 0.40 -30.47 5.18
N ASP A 154 1.31 -31.32 4.66
CA ASP A 154 2.70 -31.42 5.13
C ASP A 154 3.43 -30.06 5.16
N PHE A 155 3.13 -29.16 4.20
CA PHE A 155 3.65 -27.80 4.21
C PHE A 155 3.28 -27.05 5.49
N PHE A 156 2.00 -27.11 5.89
CA PHE A 156 1.51 -26.43 7.08
C PHE A 156 2.06 -27.09 8.35
N ALA A 157 2.03 -28.43 8.41
CA ALA A 157 2.58 -29.16 9.54
C ALA A 157 4.05 -28.80 9.80
N ILE A 158 4.87 -28.73 8.75
CA ILE A 158 6.29 -28.38 8.85
C ILE A 158 6.47 -26.89 9.19
N ASN A 159 5.86 -25.97 8.45
CA ASN A 159 6.17 -24.54 8.60
C ASN A 159 5.53 -23.94 9.86
N ILE A 160 4.31 -24.33 10.22
CA ILE A 160 3.66 -23.91 11.47
C ILE A 160 4.35 -24.61 12.64
N GLY A 161 4.65 -25.90 12.52
CA GLY A 161 5.39 -26.66 13.53
C GLY A 161 6.75 -26.02 13.83
N LEU A 162 7.51 -25.66 12.80
CA LEU A 162 8.80 -24.98 12.93
C LEU A 162 8.64 -23.59 13.55
N ASN A 163 7.64 -22.81 13.13
CA ASN A 163 7.37 -21.49 13.69
C ASN A 163 7.11 -21.56 15.20
N ILE A 164 6.24 -22.48 15.63
CA ILE A 164 5.93 -22.70 17.05
C ILE A 164 7.16 -23.24 17.81
N ALA A 165 7.83 -24.26 17.25
CA ALA A 165 8.97 -24.89 17.91
C ALA A 165 10.11 -23.89 18.13
N LEU A 166 10.44 -23.07 17.13
CA LEU A 166 11.47 -22.03 17.27
C LEU A 166 11.04 -20.94 18.26
N ALA A 167 9.79 -20.48 18.19
CA ALA A 167 9.27 -19.45 19.07
C ALA A 167 9.27 -19.84 20.54
N ILE A 168 9.00 -21.11 20.85
CA ILE A 168 8.97 -21.60 22.24
C ILE A 168 10.36 -22.05 22.72
N SER A 169 11.18 -22.64 21.85
CA SER A 169 12.49 -23.19 22.24
C SER A 169 13.58 -22.15 22.42
N ASN A 170 13.41 -20.94 21.88
CA ASN A 170 14.40 -19.88 21.94
C ASN A 170 13.81 -18.64 22.60
N SER A 171 14.26 -18.31 23.81
CA SER A 171 13.81 -17.15 24.59
C SER A 171 14.12 -15.79 23.93
N ARG A 172 14.96 -15.78 22.88
CA ARG A 172 15.20 -14.58 22.06
C ARG A 172 14.17 -14.38 20.96
N ILE A 173 13.24 -15.33 20.77
CA ILE A 173 12.14 -15.25 19.81
C ILE A 173 10.87 -14.97 20.60
N ASP A 174 10.15 -13.94 20.19
CA ASP A 174 8.95 -13.50 20.87
C ASP A 174 7.74 -14.33 20.45
N TRP A 175 7.40 -15.35 21.24
CA TRP A 175 6.28 -16.25 20.95
C TRP A 175 4.93 -15.53 20.88
N GLY A 176 4.73 -14.48 21.69
CA GLY A 176 3.49 -13.70 21.70
C GLY A 176 3.31 -12.92 20.41
N VAL A 177 4.40 -12.34 19.89
CA VAL A 177 4.40 -11.66 18.58
C VAL A 177 4.09 -12.63 17.44
N HIS A 178 4.66 -13.84 17.47
CA HIS A 178 4.39 -14.86 16.45
C HIS A 178 2.94 -15.34 16.47
N LEU A 179 2.40 -15.62 17.67
CA LEU A 179 1.01 -16.03 17.85
C LEU A 179 0.03 -14.96 17.39
N GLY A 180 0.24 -13.71 17.85
CA GLY A 180 -0.61 -12.58 17.48
C GLY A 180 -0.59 -12.30 15.99
N GLY A 181 0.59 -12.34 15.37
CA GLY A 181 0.75 -12.18 13.93
C GLY A 181 0.03 -13.27 13.14
N PHE A 182 0.23 -14.54 13.51
CA PHE A 182 -0.44 -15.69 12.88
C PHE A 182 -1.97 -15.57 12.96
N ALA A 183 -2.51 -15.29 14.15
CA ALA A 183 -3.95 -15.14 14.36
C ALA A 183 -4.51 -13.97 13.54
N ALA A 184 -3.83 -12.82 13.53
CA ALA A 184 -4.24 -11.65 12.76
C ALA A 184 -4.20 -11.90 11.25
N GLY A 185 -3.22 -12.65 10.74
CA GLY A 185 -3.17 -13.04 9.33
C GLY A 185 -4.32 -13.98 8.95
N LEU A 186 -4.60 -15.00 9.77
CA LEU A 186 -5.70 -15.93 9.57
C LEU A 186 -7.06 -15.20 9.55
N ILE A 187 -7.33 -14.41 10.60
CA ILE A 187 -8.59 -13.67 10.76
C ILE A 187 -8.70 -12.58 9.70
N GLY A 188 -7.64 -11.81 9.47
CA GLY A 188 -7.61 -10.74 8.48
C GLY A 188 -7.87 -11.25 7.06
N CYS A 189 -7.27 -12.37 6.68
CA CYS A 189 -7.55 -13.01 5.39
C CYS A 189 -9.01 -13.47 5.27
N ALA A 190 -9.58 -14.05 6.33
CA ALA A 190 -10.98 -14.48 6.34
C ALA A 190 -11.96 -13.29 6.23
N LEU A 191 -11.66 -12.18 6.93
CA LEU A 191 -12.45 -10.95 6.86
C LEU A 191 -12.39 -10.32 5.47
N LEU A 192 -11.20 -10.26 4.86
CA LEU A 192 -11.04 -9.76 3.49
C LEU A 192 -11.83 -10.61 2.49
N ASP A 193 -11.76 -11.94 2.60
CA ASP A 193 -12.57 -12.86 1.78
C ASP A 193 -14.07 -12.62 1.94
N LEU A 194 -14.53 -12.41 3.17
CA LEU A 194 -15.93 -12.12 3.47
C LEU A 194 -16.37 -10.78 2.87
N ILE A 195 -15.54 -9.75 3.00
CA ILE A 195 -15.78 -8.42 2.42
C ILE A 195 -15.86 -8.50 0.90
N GLU A 196 -14.95 -9.24 0.26
CA GLU A 196 -14.98 -9.42 -1.20
C GLU A 196 -16.26 -10.15 -1.65
N LYS A 197 -16.65 -11.23 -0.96
CA LYS A 197 -17.90 -11.95 -1.26
C LYS A 197 -19.12 -11.07 -1.07
N PHE A 198 -19.17 -10.29 0.01
CA PHE A 198 -20.26 -9.37 0.28
C PHE A 198 -20.30 -8.24 -0.75
N ASN A 199 -19.15 -7.65 -1.09
CA ASN A 199 -19.05 -6.65 -2.15
C ASN A 199 -19.50 -7.23 -3.49
N ALA A 200 -19.07 -8.43 -3.86
CA ALA A 200 -19.52 -9.09 -5.08
C ALA A 200 -21.04 -9.36 -5.08
N TYR A 201 -21.63 -9.69 -3.93
CA TYR A 201 -23.07 -9.86 -3.77
C TYR A 201 -23.82 -8.51 -3.92
N VAL A 202 -23.35 -7.47 -3.22
CA VAL A 202 -23.89 -6.12 -3.28
C VAL A 202 -23.71 -5.49 -4.67
N LEU A 203 -22.64 -5.83 -5.40
CA LEU A 203 -22.38 -5.42 -6.79
C LEU A 203 -23.14 -6.28 -7.82
N ARG A 204 -23.60 -7.49 -7.46
CA ARG A 204 -24.52 -8.31 -8.27
C ARG A 204 -25.96 -7.80 -8.25
N CYS A 205 -26.37 -7.04 -7.23
CA CYS A 205 -27.65 -6.36 -7.22
C CYS A 205 -27.71 -5.35 -8.38
N ARG A 206 -28.65 -5.57 -9.30
CA ARG A 206 -28.84 -4.83 -10.57
C ARG A 206 -29.36 -3.38 -10.41
N PHE A 207 -29.03 -2.69 -9.32
CA PHE A 207 -29.24 -1.25 -9.17
C PHE A 207 -27.91 -0.55 -8.83
N PRO A 208 -27.61 0.54 -9.53
CA PRO A 208 -26.33 0.75 -10.21
C PRO A 208 -25.24 1.31 -9.29
N GLU A 209 -23.99 1.16 -9.69
CA GLU A 209 -22.83 1.97 -9.21
C GLU A 209 -23.21 3.45 -8.96
N ALA A 210 -24.05 4.02 -9.82
CA ALA A 210 -24.57 5.37 -9.66
C ALA A 210 -25.38 5.56 -8.37
N VAL A 211 -26.19 4.61 -7.89
CA VAL A 211 -26.94 4.75 -6.64
C VAL A 211 -26.00 4.69 -5.44
N LYS A 212 -24.99 3.81 -5.43
CA LYS A 212 -24.00 3.73 -4.34
C LYS A 212 -23.14 4.99 -4.25
N LEU A 213 -22.67 5.46 -5.40
CA LEU A 213 -21.88 6.70 -5.52
C LEU A 213 -22.72 7.92 -5.12
N ASN A 214 -23.96 8.03 -5.61
CA ASN A 214 -24.86 9.13 -5.23
C ASN A 214 -25.26 9.05 -3.74
N LEU A 215 -25.41 7.85 -3.16
CA LEU A 215 -25.72 7.69 -1.73
C LEU A 215 -24.52 8.07 -0.87
N ALA A 216 -23.30 7.69 -1.25
CA ALA A 216 -22.06 8.09 -0.56
C ALA A 216 -21.80 9.61 -0.66
N LEU A 217 -22.13 10.22 -1.80
CA LEU A 217 -22.09 11.67 -1.96
C LEU A 217 -23.16 12.36 -1.10
N LEU A 218 -24.40 11.85 -1.09
CA LEU A 218 -25.48 12.38 -0.26
C LEU A 218 -25.17 12.29 1.23
N THR A 219 -24.55 11.18 1.70
CA THR A 219 -24.12 11.05 3.10
C THR A 219 -22.95 11.98 3.43
N GLY A 220 -22.00 12.17 2.51
CA GLY A 220 -20.93 13.17 2.66
C GLY A 220 -21.45 14.60 2.75
N VAL A 221 -22.43 14.97 1.91
CA VAL A 221 -23.13 16.27 1.96
C VAL A 221 -23.87 16.45 3.27
N ALA A 222 -24.61 15.44 3.71
CA ALA A 222 -25.36 15.51 4.96
C ALA A 222 -24.41 15.67 6.17
N ALA A 223 -23.29 14.94 6.18
CA ALA A 223 -22.28 15.05 7.24
C ALA A 223 -21.60 16.43 7.26
N LEU A 224 -21.22 16.97 6.10
CA LEU A 224 -20.64 18.32 5.98
C LEU A 224 -21.65 19.41 6.32
N GLY A 225 -22.93 19.24 5.95
CA GLY A 225 -24.00 20.15 6.32
C GLY A 225 -24.25 20.16 7.83
N LEU A 226 -24.33 18.98 8.46
CA LEU A 226 -24.43 18.84 9.92
C LEU A 226 -23.22 19.41 10.66
N TRP A 227 -22.02 19.27 10.09
CA TRP A 227 -20.81 19.90 10.61
C TRP A 227 -20.87 21.44 10.49
N GLY A 228 -21.28 21.96 9.34
CA GLY A 228 -21.43 23.39 9.08
C GLY A 228 -22.46 24.07 9.98
N LEU A 229 -23.53 23.35 10.36
CA LEU A 229 -24.52 23.82 11.34
C LEU A 229 -23.95 23.92 12.77
N ARG A 230 -22.81 23.27 13.07
CA ARG A 230 -22.14 23.32 14.38
C ARG A 230 -21.01 24.34 14.44
N VAL A 231 -20.55 24.87 13.31
CA VAL A 231 -19.49 25.90 13.25
C VAL A 231 -20.18 27.26 13.15
N GLN A 232 -19.91 28.16 14.11
CA GLN A 232 -20.47 29.52 14.09
C GLN A 232 -20.12 30.25 12.78
N PRO A 233 -21.03 31.10 12.25
CA PRO A 233 -20.83 31.72 10.95
C PRO A 233 -19.63 32.69 10.98
N PRO A 234 -18.69 32.60 10.04
CA PRO A 234 -17.79 33.70 9.78
C PRO A 234 -18.59 34.85 9.16
N ALA A 235 -18.20 36.07 9.51
CA ALA A 235 -18.87 37.31 9.11
C ALA A 235 -18.99 37.47 7.58
N ALA A 236 -20.17 37.93 7.18
CA ALA A 236 -20.56 38.57 5.90
C ALA A 236 -20.10 37.93 4.57
N GLY A 237 -21.07 37.37 3.84
CA GLY A 237 -21.07 37.44 2.36
C GLY A 237 -21.70 36.27 1.63
N MET A 238 -21.38 35.03 2.01
CA MET A 238 -22.04 33.84 1.45
C MET A 238 -22.21 32.77 2.53
N PRO A 239 -23.41 32.18 2.67
CA PRO A 239 -23.60 31.06 3.59
C PRO A 239 -22.64 29.91 3.24
N GLY A 240 -21.84 29.44 4.19
CA GLY A 240 -20.83 28.40 3.96
C GLY A 240 -21.39 27.10 3.37
N TRP A 241 -22.69 26.84 3.52
CA TRP A 241 -23.37 25.72 2.87
C TRP A 241 -23.40 25.85 1.34
N ILE A 242 -23.43 27.07 0.76
CA ILE A 242 -23.42 27.27 -0.70
C ILE A 242 -22.07 26.84 -1.29
N LEU A 243 -20.95 27.17 -0.63
CA LEU A 243 -19.62 26.76 -1.07
C LEU A 243 -19.43 25.24 -0.94
N ALA A 244 -19.92 24.64 0.15
CA ALA A 244 -19.90 23.20 0.34
C ALA A 244 -20.76 22.46 -0.71
N THR A 245 -21.98 22.94 -0.96
CA THR A 245 -22.87 22.38 -1.99
C THR A 245 -22.28 22.55 -3.39
N GLY A 246 -21.70 23.73 -3.71
CA GLY A 246 -21.05 23.99 -4.98
C GLY A 246 -19.84 23.08 -5.23
N PHE A 247 -19.00 22.87 -4.21
CA PHE A 247 -17.87 21.93 -4.28
C PHE A 247 -18.33 20.49 -4.54
N VAL A 248 -19.38 20.04 -3.85
CA VAL A 248 -19.92 18.70 -4.08
C VAL A 248 -20.50 18.54 -5.48
N VAL A 249 -21.27 19.51 -5.98
CA VAL A 249 -21.82 19.47 -7.34
C VAL A 249 -20.70 19.42 -8.38
N ALA A 250 -19.61 20.17 -8.18
CA ALA A 250 -18.43 20.11 -9.05
C ALA A 250 -17.77 18.71 -9.02
N CYS A 251 -17.60 18.11 -7.85
CA CYS A 251 -17.09 16.74 -7.71
C CYS A 251 -18.00 15.71 -8.41
N CYS A 252 -19.33 15.82 -8.26
CA CYS A 252 -20.30 14.98 -8.96
C CYS A 252 -20.17 15.08 -10.48
N ALA A 253 -20.01 16.30 -11.00
CA ALA A 253 -19.84 16.55 -12.43
C ALA A 253 -18.54 15.93 -12.96
N VAL A 254 -17.43 16.10 -12.24
CA VAL A 254 -16.13 15.49 -12.59
C VAL A 254 -16.23 13.97 -12.62
N ILE A 255 -16.84 13.36 -11.61
CA ILE A 255 -16.98 11.89 -11.57
C ILE A 255 -17.87 11.40 -12.72
N LYS A 256 -18.96 12.11 -13.04
CA LYS A 256 -19.81 11.76 -14.19
C LYS A 256 -19.11 11.92 -15.53
N LEU A 257 -18.22 12.91 -15.66
CA LEU A 257 -17.39 13.07 -16.86
C LEU A 257 -16.36 11.96 -16.98
N VAL A 258 -15.78 11.49 -15.87
CA VAL A 258 -14.87 10.32 -15.85
C VAL A 258 -15.62 9.04 -16.19
N ASP A 259 -16.79 8.79 -15.60
CA ASP A 259 -17.65 7.65 -15.94
C ASP A 259 -18.04 7.66 -17.42
N LEU A 260 -18.42 8.84 -17.95
CA LEU A 260 -18.76 9.02 -19.36
C LEU A 260 -17.54 8.79 -20.26
N ALA A 261 -16.37 9.30 -19.87
CA ALA A 261 -15.12 9.08 -20.59
C ALA A 261 -14.77 7.58 -20.62
N LEU A 262 -14.89 6.86 -19.51
CA LEU A 262 -14.68 5.42 -19.41
C LEU A 262 -15.73 4.59 -20.18
N SER A 263 -16.91 5.14 -20.42
CA SER A 263 -17.99 4.51 -21.21
C SER A 263 -17.81 4.64 -22.74
N ILE A 264 -16.90 5.49 -23.23
CA ILE A 264 -16.64 5.68 -24.66
C ILE A 264 -15.55 4.69 -25.14
N ARG A 265 -15.57 4.28 -26.42
CA ARG A 265 -14.49 3.47 -26.99
C ARG A 265 -13.14 4.19 -26.78
N LYS A 266 -12.15 3.50 -26.20
CA LYS A 266 -10.83 4.05 -25.80
C LYS A 266 -10.82 4.93 -24.54
N GLY A 267 -11.88 4.90 -23.72
CA GLY A 267 -12.03 5.72 -22.52
C GLY A 267 -10.90 5.65 -21.50
N LEU A 268 -10.36 4.45 -21.26
CA LEU A 268 -9.25 4.26 -20.32
C LEU A 268 -7.97 4.98 -20.77
N ALA A 269 -7.66 4.96 -22.07
CA ALA A 269 -6.51 5.68 -22.62
C ALA A 269 -6.71 7.20 -22.50
N VAL A 270 -7.94 7.69 -22.72
CA VAL A 270 -8.28 9.12 -22.56
C VAL A 270 -8.11 9.58 -21.11
N VAL A 271 -8.56 8.78 -20.13
CA VAL A 271 -8.40 9.09 -18.70
C VAL A 271 -6.93 9.11 -18.29
N ILE A 272 -6.11 8.17 -18.78
CA ILE A 272 -4.67 8.13 -18.47
C ILE A 272 -3.94 9.33 -19.07
N ILE A 273 -4.27 9.71 -20.31
CA ILE A 273 -3.70 10.91 -20.96
C ILE A 273 -4.13 12.18 -20.22
N ALA A 274 -5.38 12.27 -19.80
CA ALA A 274 -5.89 13.39 -19.00
C ALA A 274 -5.16 13.48 -17.65
N LEU A 275 -4.98 12.37 -16.95
CA LEU A 275 -4.24 12.31 -15.68
C LEU A 275 -2.77 12.70 -15.86
N ALA A 276 -2.10 12.21 -16.90
CA ALA A 276 -0.73 12.59 -17.22
C ALA A 276 -0.62 14.11 -17.50
N SER A 277 -1.60 14.68 -18.20
CA SER A 277 -1.67 16.12 -18.50
C SER A 277 -1.89 16.95 -17.24
N VAL A 278 -2.77 16.51 -16.32
CA VAL A 278 -3.00 17.16 -15.03
C VAL A 278 -1.75 17.10 -14.14
N ASN A 279 -1.06 15.96 -14.07
CA ASN A 279 0.20 15.85 -13.34
C ASN A 279 1.27 16.81 -13.91
N ALA A 280 1.36 16.93 -15.24
CA ALA A 280 2.24 17.90 -15.89
C ALA A 280 1.92 19.34 -15.51
N ALA A 281 0.63 19.69 -15.50
CA ALA A 281 0.16 21.02 -15.11
C ALA A 281 0.48 21.32 -13.64
N CYS A 282 0.26 20.37 -12.74
CA CYS A 282 0.61 20.50 -11.32
C CYS A 282 2.11 20.70 -11.10
N VAL A 283 2.96 19.93 -11.79
CA VAL A 283 4.43 20.07 -11.73
C VAL A 283 4.86 21.44 -12.25
N THR A 284 4.27 21.90 -13.35
CA THR A 284 4.60 23.20 -13.96
C THR A 284 4.17 24.37 -13.06
N LEU A 285 2.95 24.33 -12.52
CA LEU A 285 2.43 25.36 -11.60
C LEU A 285 3.17 25.36 -10.26
N GLY A 286 3.46 24.18 -9.70
CA GLY A 286 4.25 24.04 -8.48
C GLY A 286 5.68 24.55 -8.67
N GLY A 287 6.32 24.20 -9.79
CA GLY A 287 7.65 24.69 -10.13
C GLY A 287 7.71 26.20 -10.33
N TRP A 288 6.71 26.79 -11.00
CA TRP A 288 6.62 28.23 -11.20
C TRP A 288 6.35 29.00 -9.89
N THR A 289 5.45 28.50 -9.04
CA THR A 289 5.20 29.09 -7.72
C THR A 289 6.43 29.01 -6.82
N LEU A 290 7.16 27.89 -6.80
CA LEU A 290 8.42 27.76 -6.06
C LEU A 290 9.53 28.70 -6.57
N ALA A 291 9.65 28.85 -7.89
CA ALA A 291 10.63 29.75 -8.51
C ALA A 291 10.35 31.24 -8.16
N THR A 292 9.07 31.61 -8.09
CA THR A 292 8.65 33.00 -7.82
C THR A 292 8.62 33.37 -6.34
N THR A 293 8.54 32.41 -5.41
CA THR A 293 8.23 32.69 -3.99
C THR A 293 9.38 32.63 -2.99
N SER A 294 10.56 32.04 -3.25
CA SER A 294 11.71 32.19 -2.32
C SER A 294 13.04 31.51 -2.71
N VAL A 295 13.05 30.37 -3.40
CA VAL A 295 14.25 29.51 -3.47
C VAL A 295 15.39 30.11 -4.30
N CYS A 296 15.08 30.84 -5.36
CA CYS A 296 16.08 31.40 -6.28
C CYS A 296 16.45 32.86 -5.99
N VAL A 297 15.60 33.60 -5.26
CA VAL A 297 15.83 35.02 -4.93
C VAL A 297 16.81 35.18 -3.76
N ALA A 298 16.99 34.15 -2.93
CA ALA A 298 17.76 34.24 -1.68
C ALA A 298 19.19 33.66 -1.72
N ARG A 299 19.70 33.14 -2.84
CA ARG A 299 20.92 32.30 -2.86
C ARG A 299 22.14 32.95 -3.53
N ARG A 300 23.29 32.91 -2.85
CA ARG A 300 24.63 33.20 -3.41
C ARG A 300 25.26 31.90 -3.97
N PRO A 301 26.07 31.94 -5.04
CA PRO A 301 26.66 30.74 -5.64
C PRO A 301 27.90 30.26 -4.86
N GLY A 302 28.09 28.94 -4.74
CA GLY A 302 29.43 28.38 -4.47
C GLY A 302 29.61 27.18 -3.52
N GLY A 303 28.57 26.40 -3.19
CA GLY A 303 28.77 25.17 -2.41
C GLY A 303 28.99 23.92 -3.31
N PRO A 304 29.88 22.97 -2.95
CA PRO A 304 30.28 21.84 -3.81
C PRO A 304 29.30 20.64 -3.80
N GLY A 305 28.08 20.80 -3.26
CA GLY A 305 27.12 19.70 -3.14
C GLY A 305 26.40 19.33 -4.45
N PRO A 306 26.14 18.04 -4.74
CA PRO A 306 25.31 17.62 -5.88
C PRO A 306 23.91 18.26 -5.89
N LEU A 307 23.33 18.46 -4.70
CA LEU A 307 22.05 19.14 -4.52
C LEU A 307 22.13 20.64 -4.86
N GLU A 308 23.27 21.27 -4.60
CA GLU A 308 23.47 22.70 -4.86
C GLU A 308 23.65 22.98 -6.34
N ASN A 309 24.39 22.12 -7.04
CA ASN A 309 24.51 22.19 -8.50
C ASN A 309 23.16 22.02 -9.21
N LEU A 310 22.31 21.11 -8.71
CA LEU A 310 20.98 20.87 -9.26
C LEU A 310 20.03 22.07 -9.01
N LEU A 311 20.09 22.66 -7.82
CA LEU A 311 19.31 23.85 -7.47
C LEU A 311 19.78 25.10 -8.24
N ASN A 312 21.08 25.25 -8.48
CA ASN A 312 21.61 26.36 -9.28
C ASN A 312 21.16 26.25 -10.75
N ALA A 313 21.27 25.04 -11.35
CA ALA A 313 20.77 24.79 -12.69
C ALA A 313 19.25 25.06 -12.83
N PHE A 314 18.47 24.75 -11.78
CA PHE A 314 17.04 25.08 -11.70
C PHE A 314 16.80 26.60 -11.66
N CYS A 315 17.58 27.34 -10.88
CA CYS A 315 17.42 28.78 -10.73
C CYS A 315 17.91 29.61 -11.93
N ASP A 316 18.92 29.12 -12.66
CA ASP A 316 19.44 29.80 -13.85
C ASP A 316 18.45 29.73 -15.03
N ASN A 317 17.66 28.65 -15.13
CA ASN A 317 16.70 28.43 -16.22
C ASN A 317 15.40 27.75 -15.72
N PRO A 318 14.60 28.41 -14.88
CA PRO A 318 13.46 27.79 -14.20
C PRO A 318 12.39 27.28 -15.17
N LEU A 319 12.14 28.01 -16.26
CA LEU A 319 11.19 27.58 -17.30
C LEU A 319 11.64 26.29 -17.98
N LEU A 320 12.93 26.18 -18.33
CA LEU A 320 13.47 25.00 -19.01
C LEU A 320 13.43 23.78 -18.09
N VAL A 321 13.89 23.92 -16.85
CA VAL A 321 13.97 22.79 -15.91
C VAL A 321 12.57 22.32 -15.49
N THR A 322 11.64 23.23 -15.20
CA THR A 322 10.24 22.85 -14.89
C THR A 322 9.56 22.16 -16.06
N THR A 323 9.80 22.62 -17.30
CA THR A 323 9.27 21.98 -18.50
C THR A 323 9.85 20.57 -18.68
N LEU A 324 11.17 20.39 -18.49
CA LEU A 324 11.81 19.07 -18.58
C LEU A 324 11.30 18.10 -17.50
N VAL A 325 11.10 18.56 -16.27
CA VAL A 325 10.54 17.74 -15.18
C VAL A 325 9.07 17.40 -15.46
N ALA A 326 8.28 18.33 -16.00
CA ALA A 326 6.90 18.07 -16.40
C ALA A 326 6.80 17.05 -17.54
N VAL A 327 7.65 17.18 -18.57
CA VAL A 327 7.77 16.21 -19.67
C VAL A 327 8.22 14.84 -19.13
N GLY A 328 9.17 14.80 -18.20
CA GLY A 328 9.60 13.59 -17.53
C GLY A 328 8.48 12.94 -16.73
N ALA A 329 7.69 13.71 -15.99
CA ALA A 329 6.52 13.21 -15.25
C ALA A 329 5.45 12.63 -16.17
N VAL A 330 5.20 13.27 -17.32
CA VAL A 330 4.30 12.73 -18.37
C VAL A 330 4.86 11.43 -18.92
N ALA A 331 6.14 11.40 -19.32
CA ALA A 331 6.77 10.22 -19.89
C ALA A 331 6.74 9.04 -18.92
N VAL A 332 7.08 9.26 -17.64
CA VAL A 332 7.03 8.25 -16.59
C VAL A 332 5.60 7.77 -16.36
N THR A 333 4.62 8.68 -16.30
CA THR A 333 3.20 8.31 -16.14
C THR A 333 2.73 7.44 -17.31
N LEU A 334 3.05 7.83 -18.55
CA LEU A 334 2.70 7.07 -19.75
C LEU A 334 3.44 5.73 -19.83
N LEU A 335 4.69 5.65 -19.38
CA LEU A 335 5.48 4.41 -19.33
C LEU A 335 4.94 3.43 -18.28
N LEU A 336 4.65 3.92 -17.06
CA LEU A 336 4.08 3.12 -15.98
C LEU A 336 2.69 2.60 -16.34
N CYS A 337 1.89 3.42 -17.04
CA CYS A 337 0.56 3.04 -17.51
C CYS A 337 0.55 2.47 -18.93
N SER A 338 1.71 2.14 -19.51
CA SER A 338 1.82 1.75 -20.92
C SER A 338 1.02 0.48 -21.24
N LYS A 339 0.97 -0.47 -20.31
CA LYS A 339 0.18 -1.71 -20.45
C LYS A 339 -1.32 -1.43 -20.41
N GLU A 340 -1.75 -0.50 -19.58
CA GLU A 340 -3.14 -0.08 -19.40
C GLU A 340 -3.60 0.80 -20.57
N ILE A 341 -2.71 1.63 -21.13
CA ILE A 341 -2.92 2.39 -22.36
C ILE A 341 -3.07 1.42 -23.54
N TYR A 342 -2.16 0.45 -23.67
CA TYR A 342 -2.22 -0.55 -24.74
C TYR A 342 -3.53 -1.35 -24.67
N ARG A 343 -3.90 -1.81 -23.47
CA ARG A 343 -5.21 -2.43 -23.21
C ARG A 343 -6.35 -1.49 -23.56
N GLY A 344 -6.31 -0.23 -23.12
CA GLY A 344 -7.36 0.77 -23.40
C GLY A 344 -7.49 1.14 -24.88
N ILE A 345 -6.41 1.03 -25.66
CA ILE A 345 -6.40 1.26 -27.12
C ILE A 345 -7.01 0.06 -27.86
N GLU A 346 -6.69 -1.16 -27.44
CA GLU A 346 -7.22 -2.40 -28.00
C GLU A 346 -8.67 -2.71 -27.55
N ASP A 347 -9.11 -2.17 -26.41
CA ASP A 347 -10.40 -2.46 -25.82
C ASP A 347 -11.55 -1.68 -26.50
N VAL A 348 -12.40 -2.41 -27.22
CA VAL A 348 -13.64 -1.90 -27.81
C VAL A 348 -14.70 -1.77 -26.70
N GLY A 349 -14.49 -0.75 -25.87
CA GLY A 349 -15.33 -0.38 -24.73
C GLY A 349 -15.14 -1.36 -23.57
N PHE A 350 -14.40 -0.94 -22.55
CA PHE A 350 -14.17 -1.65 -21.28
C PHE A 350 -15.46 -2.18 -20.63
N VAL A 351 -16.56 -1.47 -20.82
CA VAL A 351 -17.90 -1.89 -20.37
C VAL A 351 -18.55 -2.90 -21.34
N GLY A 352 -18.32 -2.76 -22.64
CA GLY A 352 -18.88 -3.64 -23.67
C GLY A 352 -18.16 -4.99 -23.81
N SER A 353 -16.86 -5.06 -23.55
CA SER A 353 -16.07 -6.30 -23.58
C SER A 353 -16.29 -7.14 -22.31
N SER A 354 -16.36 -6.51 -21.13
CA SER A 354 -16.75 -7.18 -19.88
C SER A 354 -18.20 -7.69 -19.92
N LEU A 355 -19.14 -6.90 -20.45
CA LEU A 355 -20.53 -7.35 -20.64
C LEU A 355 -20.68 -8.41 -21.74
N ARG A 356 -19.90 -8.36 -22.83
CA ARG A 356 -19.91 -9.42 -23.85
C ARG A 356 -19.24 -10.71 -23.37
N ALA A 357 -18.14 -10.61 -22.63
CA ALA A 357 -17.47 -11.76 -22.03
C ALA A 357 -18.36 -12.45 -20.97
N GLU A 358 -19.09 -11.67 -20.17
CA GLU A 358 -20.07 -12.19 -19.22
C GLU A 358 -21.32 -12.74 -19.93
N ARG A 359 -21.77 -12.12 -21.02
CA ARG A 359 -22.89 -12.61 -21.85
C ARG A 359 -22.54 -13.94 -22.53
N ASN A 360 -21.34 -14.07 -23.09
CA ASN A 360 -20.89 -15.30 -23.73
C ASN A 360 -20.70 -16.43 -22.70
N ARG A 361 -20.18 -16.14 -21.50
CA ARG A 361 -20.14 -17.11 -20.39
C ARG A 361 -21.52 -17.59 -19.92
N ARG A 362 -22.56 -16.75 -20.00
CA ARG A 362 -23.92 -17.12 -19.58
C ARG A 362 -24.76 -17.81 -20.67
N HIS A 363 -24.43 -17.61 -21.94
CA HIS A 363 -25.15 -18.23 -23.07
C HIS A 363 -24.44 -19.43 -23.70
N GLY A 364 -23.26 -19.83 -23.21
CA GLY A 364 -22.57 -21.04 -23.66
C GLY A 364 -22.11 -20.99 -25.12
N LEU A 365 -21.78 -19.80 -25.63
CA LEU A 365 -21.16 -19.59 -26.95
C LEU A 365 -19.68 -19.30 -26.83
#